data_AF-U3GB11-F1
#
_entry.id   AF-U3GB11-F1
#
_cell.length_a   1.000
_cell.length_b   1.000
_cell.length_c   1.000
_cell.angle_alpha   90.00
_cell.angle_beta   90.00
_cell.angle_gamma   90.00
#
_symmetry.space_group_name_H-M   'P 1'
#
loop_
_entity.id
_entity.type
_entity.pdbx_description
1 polymer ?
#
loop_
_entity_poly.entity_id
_entity_poly.type
_entity_poly.pdbx_seq_one_letter_code
_entity_poly.pdbx_strand_id
1 'polypeptide(L)'
;MREYRPVTVKELAACTCDRCQRRLTADEPGEWQERLSFDHSCDFDSIFGDGNLVCLDLCQHCVRELLGEWLRIESPKASRGVGEPARTLMNMPNVGKDEDFERRHE
;
A
#
# COMPACT_ATOMS: atom_id res chain seq x y z
N MET A 1 18.41 13.80 -32.57
CA MET A 1 16.95 13.56 -32.59
C MET A 1 16.73 12.16 -32.03
N ARG A 2 15.78 11.94 -31.11
CA ARG A 2 15.54 10.60 -30.52
C ARG A 2 14.37 9.94 -31.24
N GLU A 3 14.55 8.69 -31.64
CA GLU A 3 13.50 7.86 -32.22
C GLU A 3 12.97 6.91 -31.14
N TYR A 4 11.64 6.77 -31.08
CA TYR A 4 10.95 5.92 -30.13
C TYR A 4 10.07 4.94 -30.90
N ARG A 5 9.91 3.74 -30.34
CA ARG A 5 9.00 2.72 -30.88
C ARG A 5 7.87 2.44 -29.89
N PRO A 6 6.65 2.14 -30.36
CA PRO A 6 5.57 1.71 -29.48
C PRO A 6 5.87 0.34 -28.88
N VAL A 7 5.54 0.17 -27.60
CA VAL A 7 5.54 -1.12 -26.88
C VAL A 7 4.20 -1.30 -26.17
N THR A 8 3.72 -2.53 -26.07
CA THR A 8 2.56 -2.86 -25.24
C THR A 8 3.04 -3.28 -23.86
N VAL A 9 2.59 -2.59 -22.82
CA VAL A 9 2.88 -2.91 -21.42
C VAL A 9 1.59 -3.27 -20.71
N LYS A 10 1.68 -4.18 -19.74
CA LYS A 10 0.58 -4.44 -18.80
C LYS A 10 0.80 -3.56 -17.58
N GLU A 11 -0.20 -2.76 -17.27
CA GLU A 11 -0.26 -1.96 -16.05
C GLU A 11 -1.21 -2.63 -15.06
N LEU A 12 -0.87 -2.58 -13.78
CA LEU A 12 -1.73 -3.11 -12.73
C LEU A 12 -2.91 -2.15 -12.55
N ALA A 13 -4.09 -2.56 -13.04
CA ALA A 13 -5.30 -1.74 -12.99
C ALA A 13 -6.04 -1.84 -11.64
N ALA A 14 -5.92 -2.99 -10.96
CA ALA A 14 -6.58 -3.29 -9.70
C ALA A 14 -5.94 -4.49 -9.02
N CYS A 15 -6.12 -4.61 -7.71
CA CYS A 15 -5.89 -5.83 -6.94
C CYS A 15 -7.01 -6.01 -5.89
N THR A 16 -7.01 -7.12 -5.17
CA THR A 16 -7.97 -7.38 -4.10
C THR A 16 -7.19 -7.64 -2.82
N CYS A 17 -7.58 -6.99 -1.73
CA CYS A 17 -6.96 -7.25 -0.43
C CYS A 17 -7.22 -8.70 -0.03
N ASP A 18 -6.16 -9.49 0.14
CA ASP A 18 -6.26 -10.93 0.40
C ASP A 18 -6.97 -11.25 1.72
N ARG A 19 -6.91 -10.31 2.68
CA ARG A 19 -7.58 -10.45 3.98
C ARG A 19 -9.06 -10.07 3.94
N CYS A 20 -9.38 -8.81 3.64
CA CYS A 20 -10.75 -8.30 3.75
C CYS A 20 -11.55 -8.39 2.45
N GLN A 21 -10.94 -8.89 1.36
CA GLN A 21 -11.55 -9.04 0.04
C GLN A 21 -12.03 -7.72 -0.60
N ARG A 22 -11.61 -6.57 -0.07
CA ARG A 22 -11.85 -5.26 -0.69
C ARG A 22 -11.08 -5.16 -2.00
N ARG A 23 -11.77 -4.78 -3.07
CA ARG A 23 -11.14 -4.45 -4.35
C ARG A 23 -10.47 -3.07 -4.25
N LEU A 24 -9.22 -2.99 -4.68
CA LEU A 24 -8.38 -1.78 -4.67
C LEU A 24 -8.15 -1.34 -6.11
N THR A 25 -8.43 -0.08 -6.41
CA THR A 25 -8.31 0.49 -7.77
C THR A 25 -7.74 1.90 -7.72
N ALA A 26 -7.08 2.33 -8.80
CA ALA A 26 -6.53 3.68 -8.91
C ALA A 26 -7.57 4.81 -8.73
N ASP A 27 -8.86 4.52 -8.95
CA ASP A 27 -9.97 5.47 -8.77
C ASP A 27 -10.33 5.72 -7.29
N GLU A 28 -9.79 4.93 -6.36
CA GLU A 28 -9.96 5.10 -4.90
C GLU A 28 -8.65 5.63 -4.28
N PRO A 29 -8.41 6.96 -4.36
CA PRO A 29 -7.21 7.57 -3.83
C PRO A 29 -7.13 7.40 -2.31
N GLY A 30 -5.95 7.04 -1.82
CA GLY A 30 -5.69 6.61 -0.44
C GLY A 30 -5.40 5.11 -0.40
N GLU A 31 -6.44 4.28 -0.47
CA GLU A 31 -6.30 2.82 -0.33
C GLU A 31 -5.41 2.19 -1.40
N TRP A 32 -5.49 2.66 -2.65
CA TRP A 32 -4.67 2.12 -3.73
C TRP A 32 -3.19 2.48 -3.60
N GLN A 33 -2.88 3.73 -3.26
CA GLN A 33 -1.52 4.25 -3.16
C GLN A 33 -0.82 3.74 -1.89
N GLU A 34 -1.57 3.57 -0.80
CA GLU A 34 -1.06 3.14 0.52
C GLU A 34 -1.20 1.62 0.74
N ARG A 35 -1.57 0.85 -0.28
CA ARG A 35 -1.59 -0.62 -0.19
C ARG A 35 -0.17 -1.18 -0.03
N LEU A 36 -0.07 -2.32 0.63
CA LEU A 36 1.16 -3.11 0.64
C LEU A 36 1.00 -4.30 -0.31
N SER A 37 1.81 -4.31 -1.37
CA SER A 37 1.95 -5.44 -2.29
C SER A 37 3.37 -5.99 -2.16
N PHE A 38 3.54 -7.31 -2.06
CA PHE A 38 4.87 -7.90 -2.22
C PHE A 38 4.82 -9.23 -2.96
N ASP A 39 5.86 -9.46 -3.76
CA ASP A 39 6.16 -10.71 -4.43
C ASP A 39 7.52 -11.20 -3.95
N HIS A 40 7.54 -12.37 -3.32
CA HIS A 40 8.75 -13.00 -2.80
C HIS A 40 8.99 -14.33 -3.51
N SER A 41 10.03 -14.37 -4.33
CA SER A 41 10.51 -15.61 -4.93
C SER A 41 11.34 -16.39 -3.91
N CYS A 42 10.90 -17.60 -3.59
CA CYS A 42 11.55 -18.49 -2.65
C CYS A 42 12.76 -19.17 -3.29
N ASP A 43 13.86 -19.18 -2.55
CA ASP A 43 15.07 -19.93 -2.90
C ASP A 43 15.11 -21.28 -2.17
N PHE A 44 16.22 -22.01 -2.31
CA PHE A 44 16.50 -23.25 -1.62
C PHE A 44 16.36 -23.13 -0.10
N ASP A 45 15.84 -24.19 0.54
CA ASP A 45 15.50 -24.28 1.97
C ASP A 45 14.40 -23.30 2.42
N SER A 46 13.58 -22.79 1.50
CA SER A 46 12.44 -21.96 1.88
C SER A 46 11.39 -22.78 2.64
N ILE A 47 10.90 -22.24 3.76
CA ILE A 47 9.77 -22.85 4.49
C ILE A 47 8.47 -22.87 3.67
N PHE A 48 8.38 -22.04 2.62
CA PHE A 48 7.24 -21.99 1.70
C PHE A 48 7.42 -22.93 0.49
N GLY A 49 8.53 -23.66 0.42
CA GLY A 49 8.93 -24.52 -0.69
C GLY A 49 9.83 -23.82 -1.70
N ASP A 50 10.84 -24.55 -2.17
CA ASP A 50 11.85 -24.05 -3.10
C ASP A 50 11.24 -23.65 -4.45
N GLY A 51 11.62 -22.49 -4.96
CA GLY A 51 11.16 -21.97 -6.25
C GLY A 51 9.72 -21.45 -6.27
N ASN A 52 9.01 -21.51 -5.14
CA ASN A 52 7.65 -20.97 -5.05
C ASN A 52 7.66 -19.44 -5.06
N LEU A 53 6.55 -18.85 -5.55
CA LEU A 53 6.30 -17.42 -5.47
C LEU A 53 5.26 -17.16 -4.40
N VAL A 54 5.61 -16.39 -3.38
CA VAL A 54 4.70 -15.92 -2.33
C VAL A 54 4.29 -14.50 -2.66
N CYS A 55 3.01 -14.30 -2.94
CA CYS A 55 2.42 -12.99 -3.25
C CYS A 55 1.45 -12.58 -2.14
N LEU A 56 1.33 -11.28 -1.90
CA LEU A 56 0.33 -10.72 -1.00
C LEU A 56 -0.04 -9.30 -1.41
N ASP A 57 -1.33 -8.99 -1.41
CA ASP A 57 -1.90 -7.65 -1.52
C ASP A 57 -2.75 -7.33 -0.28
N LEU A 58 -2.41 -6.26 0.45
CA LEU A 58 -3.17 -5.78 1.60
C LEU A 58 -3.52 -4.31 1.50
N CYS A 59 -4.75 -3.96 1.86
CA CYS A 59 -5.14 -2.57 2.08
C CYS A 59 -4.47 -1.98 3.34
N GLN A 60 -4.32 -0.66 3.41
CA GLN A 60 -3.62 0.01 4.53
C GLN A 60 -4.19 -0.35 5.92
N HIS A 61 -5.51 -0.58 6.00
CA HIS A 61 -6.15 -1.01 7.24
C HIS A 61 -5.71 -2.41 7.67
N CYS A 62 -5.70 -3.37 6.74
CA CYS A 62 -5.23 -4.72 7.02
C CYS A 62 -3.73 -4.76 7.31
N VAL A 63 -2.93 -3.89 6.68
CA VAL A 63 -1.51 -3.71 7.02
C VAL A 63 -1.36 -3.26 8.48
N ARG A 64 -2.10 -2.22 8.89
CA ARG A 64 -2.06 -1.74 10.28
C ARG A 64 -2.53 -2.79 11.28
N GLU A 65 -3.59 -3.52 10.96
CA GLU A 65 -4.15 -4.51 11.88
C GLU A 65 -3.27 -5.77 11.98
N LEU A 66 -2.76 -6.28 10.85
CA LEU A 66 -1.95 -7.49 10.82
C LEU A 66 -0.50 -7.26 11.21
N LEU A 67 0.10 -6.13 10.82
CA LEU A 67 1.52 -5.90 11.00
C LEU A 67 1.83 -4.85 12.08
N GLY A 68 0.80 -4.18 12.61
CA GLY A 68 0.92 -2.96 13.43
C GLY A 68 1.88 -3.07 14.60
N GLU A 69 1.92 -4.21 15.30
CA GLU A 69 2.83 -4.39 16.43
C GLU A 69 4.31 -4.51 16.02
N TRP A 70 4.58 -4.88 14.76
CA TRP A 70 5.93 -5.01 14.20
C TRP A 70 6.35 -3.80 13.35
N LEU A 71 5.42 -2.93 12.97
CA LEU A 71 5.70 -1.74 12.17
C LEU A 71 6.45 -0.69 13.01
N ARG A 72 7.52 -0.14 12.43
CA ARG A 72 8.22 1.03 12.96
C ARG A 72 7.79 2.27 12.18
N ILE A 73 6.97 3.11 12.80
CA ILE A 73 6.42 4.33 12.19
C ILE A 73 7.27 5.52 12.64
N GLU A 74 7.94 6.18 11.69
CA GLU A 74 8.70 7.40 11.94
C GLU A 74 7.93 8.62 11.43
N SER A 75 7.73 9.63 12.29
CA SER A 75 7.17 10.91 11.84
C SER A 75 8.17 11.65 10.96
N PRO A 76 7.71 12.40 9.92
CA PRO A 76 8.59 13.22 9.12
C PRO A 76 9.42 14.14 10.02
N LYS A 77 10.75 14.10 9.87
CA LYS A 77 11.62 15.09 10.54
C LYS A 77 11.22 16.46 9.98
N ALA A 78 10.80 17.37 10.84
CA ALA A 78 10.56 18.76 10.45
C ALA A 78 11.87 19.31 9.88
N SER A 79 12.00 19.33 8.56
CA SER A 79 13.14 19.99 7.93
C SER A 79 13.04 21.47 8.28
N ARG A 80 14.10 21.99 8.91
CA ARG A 80 14.24 23.43 9.18
C ARG A 80 14.23 24.14 7.81
N GLY A 81 13.06 24.61 7.38
CA GLY A 81 12.88 25.23 6.07
C GLY A 81 11.51 25.03 5.42
N VAL A 82 10.61 24.22 5.98
CA VAL A 82 9.23 24.11 5.46
C VAL A 82 8.43 25.31 5.94
N GLY A 83 8.03 26.20 5.03
CA GLY A 83 7.09 27.28 5.31
C GLY A 83 5.78 26.76 5.92
N GLU A 84 5.12 27.57 6.75
CA GLU A 84 3.86 27.26 7.45
C GLU A 84 2.80 26.48 6.63
N PRO A 85 2.56 26.73 5.33
CA PRO A 85 1.53 25.99 4.59
C PRO A 85 1.83 24.49 4.45
N ALA A 86 3.10 24.11 4.22
CA ALA A 86 3.44 22.70 4.02
C ALA A 86 3.51 21.91 5.35
N ARG A 87 3.84 22.57 6.48
CA ARG A 87 3.69 21.95 7.82
C ARG A 87 2.23 21.73 8.18
N THR A 88 1.34 22.61 7.75
CA THR A 88 -0.11 22.48 7.99
C THR A 88 -0.67 21.27 7.26
N LEU A 89 -0.30 21.06 6.00
CA LEU A 89 -0.70 19.88 5.21
C LEU A 89 -0.19 18.56 5.82
N MET A 90 1.05 18.53 6.34
CA MET A 90 1.62 17.33 6.99
C MET A 90 0.95 16.98 8.33
N ASN A 91 0.30 17.95 8.97
CA ASN A 91 -0.39 17.78 10.25
C ASN A 91 -1.91 17.65 10.09
N MET A 92 -2.42 17.61 8.85
CA MET A 92 -3.84 17.35 8.65
C MET A 92 -4.14 15.91 9.10
N PRO A 93 -5.21 15.70 9.90
CA PRO A 93 -5.66 14.36 10.22
C PRO A 93 -5.96 13.62 8.91
N ASN A 94 -5.55 12.36 8.85
CA ASN A 94 -5.83 11.50 7.71
C ASN A 94 -7.35 11.54 7.45
N VAL A 95 -7.75 11.95 6.24
CA VAL A 95 -9.16 12.24 5.90
C VAL A 95 -9.97 10.95 5.77
N GLY A 96 -9.32 9.78 5.71
CA GLY A 96 -9.99 8.50 5.87
C GLY A 96 -10.54 8.38 7.29
N LYS A 97 -11.84 8.60 7.46
CA LYS A 97 -12.51 8.31 8.73
C LYS A 97 -12.63 6.80 8.88
N ASP A 98 -12.08 6.27 9.97
CA ASP A 98 -12.24 4.86 10.35
C ASP A 98 -13.73 4.45 10.49
N GLU A 99 -14.64 5.43 10.70
CA GLU A 99 -16.08 5.21 10.86
C GLU A 99 -16.77 4.64 9.60
N ASP A 100 -16.23 4.87 8.40
CA ASP A 100 -16.74 4.25 7.16
C ASP A 100 -16.32 2.76 7.03
N PHE A 101 -15.47 2.26 7.95
CA PHE A 101 -14.88 0.92 7.93
C PHE A 101 -15.59 -0.08 8.86
N GLU A 102 -16.44 0.38 9.81
CA GLU A 102 -17.27 -0.50 10.65
C GLU A 102 -18.51 -1.03 9.88
N ARG A 103 -18.32 -1.64 8.71
CA ARG A 103 -19.37 -2.46 8.11
C ARG A 103 -19.22 -3.88 8.65
N ARG A 104 -20.08 -4.22 9.62
CA ARG A 104 -20.20 -5.56 10.21
C ARG A 104 -20.19 -6.63 9.13
N HIS A 105 -19.30 -7.60 9.28
CA HIS A 105 -19.37 -8.88 8.60
C HIS A 105 -20.69 -9.57 9.00
N GLU A 106 -21.58 -9.76 8.03
CA GLU A 106 -22.56 -10.85 8.01
C GLU A 106 -22.10 -11.92 7.02
#